data_AF-A0A9P2W211-F1
#
_entry.id   AF-A0A9P2W211-F1
#
_cell.length_a   1.000
_cell.length_b   1.000
_cell.length_c   1.000
_cell.angle_alpha   90.00
_cell.angle_beta   90.00
_cell.angle_gamma   90.00
#
_symmetry.space_group_name_H-M   'P 1'
#
loop_
_entity.id
_entity.type
_entity.pdbx_description
1 polymer ?
#
loop_
_entity_poly.entity_id
_entity_poly.type
_entity_poly.pdbx_seq_one_letter_code
_entity_poly.pdbx_strand_id
1 'polypeptide(L)' 'MMRVNLPDTKSRLTIAMDGDDAGRKAGFTLAARAYSQGFEVFIMQAPKGADFNNVLLSQKREL' A
#
# COMPACT_ATOMS: atom_id res chain seq x y z
N MET A 1 9.97 11.39 12.71
CA MET A 1 9.47 10.12 12.14
C MET A 1 8.07 10.37 11.59
N MET A 2 7.84 10.27 10.28
CA MET A 2 6.50 10.41 9.70
C MET A 2 5.72 9.10 9.86
N ARG A 3 4.43 9.18 10.20
CA ARG A 3 3.55 8.02 10.38
C ARG A 3 2.20 8.27 9.72
N VAL A 4 1.60 7.21 9.21
CA VAL A 4 0.22 7.24 8.72
C VAL A 4 -0.72 7.25 9.93
N ASN A 5 -1.57 8.26 10.05
CA ASN A 5 -2.68 8.29 11.01
C ASN A 5 -3.89 7.59 10.38
N LEU A 6 -4.48 6.64 11.10
CA LEU A 6 -5.69 5.96 10.65
C LEU A 6 -6.93 6.74 11.12
N PRO A 7 -7.99 6.82 10.30
CA PRO A 7 -9.24 7.45 10.71
C PRO A 7 -9.92 6.67 11.84
N ASP A 8 -10.78 7.33 12.60
CA ASP A 8 -11.56 6.69 13.66
C ASP A 8 -12.60 5.73 13.09
N THR A 9 -13.23 6.10 11.97
CA THR A 9 -14.18 5.26 11.23
C THR A 9 -13.46 4.06 10.64
N LYS A 10 -13.81 2.86 11.12
CA LYS A 10 -13.28 1.60 10.61
C LYS A 10 -14.02 1.24 9.32
N SER A 11 -13.31 1.28 8.21
CA SER A 11 -13.80 0.92 6.87
C SER A 11 -12.74 0.09 6.16
N ARG A 12 -12.95 -0.20 4.87
CA ARG A 12 -11.93 -0.87 4.05
C ARG A 12 -10.74 0.05 3.80
N LEU A 13 -9.56 -0.36 4.26
CA LEU A 13 -8.28 0.27 3.98
C LEU A 13 -7.55 -0.48 2.87
N THR A 14 -7.37 0.19 1.73
CA THR A 14 -6.52 -0.30 0.65
C THR A 14 -5.09 0.20 0.85
N ILE A 15 -4.13 -0.73 0.94
CA ILE A 15 -2.70 -0.44 1.06
C ILE A 15 -2.04 -0.80 -0.27
N ALA A 16 -1.72 0.22 -1.04
CA ALA A 16 -0.92 0.12 -2.25
C ALA A 16 0.55 0.38 -1.89
N MET A 17 1.41 -0.63 -2.00
CA MET A 17 2.82 -0.54 -1.60
C MET A 17 3.78 -0.76 -2.78
N ASP A 18 4.97 -0.18 -2.66
CA ASP A 18 6.05 -0.34 -3.62
C ASP A 18 6.56 -1.78 -3.67
N GLY A 19 7.15 -2.16 -4.80
CA GLY A 19 7.65 -3.49 -5.08
C GLY A 19 9.04 -3.78 -4.52
N ASP A 20 9.56 -2.96 -3.62
CA ASP A 20 10.85 -3.13 -2.95
C ASP A 20 10.69 -3.64 -1.51
N ASP A 21 11.81 -3.95 -0.84
CA ASP A 21 11.80 -4.55 0.49
C ASP A 21 11.29 -3.56 1.56
N ALA A 22 11.62 -2.29 1.40
CA ALA A 22 11.22 -1.22 2.31
C ALA A 22 9.70 -0.99 2.24
N GLY A 23 9.16 -0.87 1.03
CA GLY A 23 7.74 -0.75 0.74
C GLY A 23 6.95 -1.95 1.25
N ARG A 24 7.44 -3.17 1.03
CA ARG A 24 6.83 -4.38 1.61
C ARG A 24 6.78 -4.34 3.13
N LYS A 25 7.91 -4.06 3.78
CA LYS A 25 7.97 -4.00 5.25
C LYS A 25 7.03 -2.94 5.81
N ALA A 26 7.00 -1.75 5.21
CA ALA A 26 6.11 -0.67 5.61
C ALA A 26 4.63 -1.03 5.41
N GLY A 27 4.28 -1.58 4.24
CA GLY A 27 2.92 -1.98 3.88
C GLY A 27 2.36 -3.05 4.81
N PHE A 28 3.11 -4.13 5.06
CA PHE A 28 2.68 -5.18 5.98
C PHE A 28 2.60 -4.72 7.44
N THR A 29 3.51 -3.83 7.88
CA THR A 29 3.43 -3.24 9.23
C THR A 29 2.15 -2.41 9.40
N LEU A 30 1.80 -1.61 8.39
CA LEU A 30 0.55 -0.83 8.39
C LEU A 30 -0.68 -1.75 8.33
N ALA A 31 -0.64 -2.79 7.49
CA ALA A 31 -1.72 -3.76 7.33
C ALA A 31 -2.02 -4.48 8.65
N ALA A 32 -1.00 -5.00 9.32
CA ALA A 32 -1.15 -5.69 10.61
C ALA A 32 -1.78 -4.77 11.67
N ARG A 33 -1.29 -3.52 11.76
CA ARG A 33 -1.84 -2.51 12.69
C ARG A 33 -3.28 -2.13 12.37
N ALA A 34 -3.63 -1.96 11.10
CA ALA A 34 -4.99 -1.61 10.70
C ALA A 34 -5.95 -2.78 10.96
N TYR A 35 -5.55 -3.99 10.60
CA TYR A 35 -6.33 -5.20 10.84
C TYR A 35 -6.61 -5.40 12.34
N SER A 36 -5.62 -5.22 13.21
CA SER A 36 -5.81 -5.33 14.67
C SER A 36 -6.74 -4.25 15.25
N GLN A 37 -6.98 -3.16 14.53
CA GLN A 37 -7.90 -2.08 14.92
C GLN A 37 -9.31 -2.24 14.31
N GLY A 38 -9.58 -3.35 13.62
CA GLY A 38 -10.89 -3.67 13.04
C GLY A 38 -11.11 -3.12 11.62
N PHE A 39 -10.07 -2.70 10.90
CA PHE A 39 -10.19 -2.37 9.48
C PHE A 39 -10.28 -3.64 8.64
N GLU A 40 -11.12 -3.64 7.61
CA GLU A 40 -10.98 -4.56 6.48
C GLU A 40 -9.75 -4.10 5.68
N VAL A 41 -8.78 -4.99 5.44
CA VAL A 41 -7.55 -4.63 4.76
C VAL A 41 -7.50 -5.29 3.39
N PHE A 42 -7.26 -4.48 2.36
CA PHE A 42 -6.96 -4.95 1.02
C PHE A 42 -5.55 -4.52 0.62
N ILE A 43 -4.75 -5.45 0.14
CA ILE A 43 -3.35 -5.20 -0.19
C ILE A 43 -3.17 -5.25 -1.71
N MET A 44 -2.49 -4.25 -2.25
CA MET A 44 -1.96 -4.25 -3.60
C MET A 44 -0.46 -3.99 -3.56
N GLN A 45 0.30 -4.78 -4.29
CA GLN A 45 1.74 -4.65 -4.38
C GLN A 45 2.14 -4.32 -5.82
N ALA A 46 2.96 -3.30 -6.01
CA ALA A 46 3.56 -3.01 -7.29
C ALA A 46 4.54 -4.14 -7.72
N PRO A 47 4.81 -4.30 -9.03
CA PRO A 47 5.81 -5.24 -9.53
C PRO A 47 7.18 -5.03 -8.87
N LYS A 48 7.98 -6.09 -8.80
CA LYS A 48 9.29 -6.06 -8.15
C LYS A 48 10.15 -4.88 -8.63
N GLY A 49 10.62 -4.05 -7.70
CA GLY A 49 11.47 -2.90 -7.99
C GLY A 49 10.78 -1.70 -8.63
N ALA A 50 9.43 -1.70 -8.71
CA ALA A 50 8.65 -0.59 -9.22
C ALA A 50 7.69 -0.02 -8.16
N ASP A 51 7.22 1.20 -8.38
CA ASP A 51 6.08 1.79 -7.67
C ASP A 51 4.87 1.86 -8.63
N PHE A 52 3.70 2.28 -8.12
CA PHE A 52 2.51 2.42 -8.97
C PHE A 52 2.62 3.56 -9.98
N ASN A 53 3.48 4.56 -9.77
CA ASN A 53 3.72 5.60 -10.75
C ASN A 53 4.40 5.03 -12.01
N ASN A 54 5.40 4.17 -11.84
CA ASN A 54 6.06 3.44 -12.92
C ASN A 54 5.07 2.55 -13.69
N VAL A 55 4.16 1.87 -12.98
CA VAL A 55 3.11 1.04 -13.60
C VAL A 55 2.16 1.88 -14.46
N LEU A 56 1.73 3.05 -13.99
CA LEU A 56 0.83 3.93 -14.75
C LEU A 56 1.54 4.53 -15.97
N LEU A 57 2.81 4.87 -15.86
CA LEU A 57 3.62 5.41 -16.95
C LEU A 57 3.97 4.35 -18.00
N SER A 58 4.15 3.09 -17.62
CA SER A 58 4.39 2.00 -18.58
C SER A 58 3.13 1.70 -19.41
N GLN A 59 1.94 1.77 -18.82
CA GLN A 59 0.68 1.54 -19.54
C GLN A 59 0.33 2.67 -20.51
N LYS A 60 0.61 3.93 -20.16
CA LYS A 60 0.38 5.09 -21.06
C LYS A 60 1.24 5.08 -22.32
N ARG A 61 2.33 4.30 -22.36
CA ARG A 61 3.19 4.18 -23.55
C ARG A 61 2.63 3.23 -24.61
N GLU A 62 1.58 2.48 -24.30
CA GLU A 62 0.95 1.50 -25.19
C GLU A 62 -0.41 1.96 -25.76
N LEU A 63 -0.82 3.20 -25.47
CA LEU A 63 -2.01 3.87 -26.04
C LEU A 63 -1.58 4.99 -27.00
#